data_AF-A0AAD6AS81-F1
#
_entry.id   AF-A0AAD6AS81-F1
#
_cell.length_a   1.000
_cell.length_b   1.000
_cell.length_c   1.000
_cell.angle_alpha   90.00
_cell.angle_beta   90.00
_cell.angle_gamma   90.00
#
_symmetry.space_group_name_H-M   'P 1'
#
loop_
_entity.id
_entity.type
_entity.pdbx_description
1 polymer ?
#
loop_
_entity_poly.entity_id
_entity_poly.type
_entity_poly.pdbx_seq_one_letter_code
_entity_poly.pdbx_strand_id
1 'polypeptide(L)'
;MDDIFTQCREGNSVAVRLWLDNTENDLNLGDDHGFSPLHWACREGRSGVVDMLIMRGARINVMNRGDDTPLHLASSHGHKDIVAKLIQCKADPNTVNEHGNTPLHYACFWGKDEVAEDLVNIGAQVCVCNRYGQTPMDKAKPHLKQLLQEKGEKMGQNMSKVPYKEKFWKGTMRTRPRNGTLNKQAGIDYKQLSLLAKINENQSGELWQGRWQGDEIIVKVLQVRDWTTRKSRDFNEEHPKLRIFSHPNILPVLGACQAPPSPHPIVITHYMPYGSLFNILHQGTTLVVDQNQAVKFALDIASGMAFLHTLEPMVSRLYLNSKHVMIDEDMTARISMSDAKFSFQCPGRMYSPAWMAPEALQKRPEDINRRSADMWSFAVLLWELVTREVPFADLSQMEIGMKVALEGLRPTIPPGISPHICKLMRLCMNEDPAKRPKFDMIVPILDKMQDK
;
A
#
# COMPACT_ATOMS: atom_id res chain seq x y z
N MET A 1 22.87 4.81 -22.96
CA MET A 1 22.31 5.31 -21.69
C MET A 1 22.44 4.16 -20.73
N ASP A 2 23.23 4.31 -19.67
CA ASP A 2 23.44 3.22 -18.72
C ASP A 2 22.13 2.82 -18.07
N ASP A 3 22.02 1.54 -17.72
CA ASP A 3 20.81 0.97 -17.13
C ASP A 3 20.45 1.65 -15.79
N ILE A 4 19.16 1.63 -15.42
CA ILE A 4 18.62 2.30 -14.23
C ILE A 4 19.34 1.85 -12.94
N PHE A 5 19.79 0.59 -12.89
CA PHE A 5 20.52 0.06 -11.74
C PHE A 5 21.88 0.75 -11.56
N THR A 6 22.59 1.05 -12.66
CA THR A 6 23.84 1.82 -12.61
C THR A 6 23.58 3.23 -12.09
N GLN A 7 22.54 3.89 -12.59
CA GLN A 7 22.18 5.24 -12.14
C GLN A 7 21.79 5.27 -10.65
N CYS A 8 21.12 4.22 -10.15
CA CYS A 8 20.80 4.07 -8.73
C CYS A 8 22.05 3.82 -7.87
N ARG A 9 23.03 3.06 -8.38
CA ARG A 9 24.31 2.83 -7.67
C ARG A 9 25.16 4.10 -7.59
N GLU A 10 25.21 4.86 -8.67
CA GLU A 10 25.96 6.12 -8.74
C GLU A 10 25.29 7.25 -7.97
N GLY A 11 23.99 7.14 -7.71
CA GLY A 11 23.22 8.18 -7.02
C GLY A 11 22.80 9.33 -7.95
N ASN A 12 22.74 9.08 -9.25
CA ASN A 12 22.33 10.09 -10.24
C ASN A 12 20.81 10.33 -10.17
N SER A 13 20.42 11.17 -9.21
CA SER A 13 19.01 11.50 -8.93
C SER A 13 18.27 12.08 -10.14
N VAL A 14 18.97 12.77 -11.06
CA VAL A 14 18.36 13.35 -12.26
C VAL A 14 18.01 12.25 -13.26
N ALA A 15 18.94 11.35 -13.55
CA ALA A 15 18.69 10.22 -14.46
C ALA A 15 17.62 9.27 -13.90
N VAL A 16 17.68 8.99 -12.60
CA VAL A 16 16.66 8.17 -11.92
C VAL A 16 15.29 8.86 -12.01
N ARG A 17 15.19 10.16 -11.77
CA ARG A 17 13.92 10.90 -11.91
C ARG A 17 13.37 10.82 -13.32
N LEU A 18 14.20 11.11 -14.33
CA LEU A 18 13.79 11.04 -15.74
C LEU A 18 13.29 9.64 -16.12
N TRP A 19 13.95 8.61 -15.61
CA TRP A 19 13.52 7.22 -15.80
C TRP A 19 12.18 6.94 -15.11
N LEU A 20 11.96 7.44 -13.89
CA LEU A 20 10.70 7.30 -13.14
C LEU A 20 9.54 8.12 -13.73
N ASP A 21 9.83 9.16 -14.50
CA ASP A 21 8.84 9.97 -15.21
C ASP A 21 8.39 9.31 -16.52
N ASN A 22 9.17 8.37 -17.07
CA ASN A 22 8.73 7.56 -18.20
C ASN A 22 7.74 6.49 -17.72
N THR A 23 6.52 6.55 -18.25
CA THR A 23 5.37 5.75 -17.82
C THR A 23 5.43 4.28 -18.23
N GLU A 24 6.32 3.92 -19.16
CA GLU A 24 6.57 2.53 -19.56
C GLU A 24 7.43 1.78 -18.53
N ASN A 25 8.12 2.51 -17.65
CA ASN A 25 9.02 1.93 -16.68
C ASN A 25 8.29 1.49 -15.42
N ASP A 26 8.63 0.29 -14.96
CA ASP A 26 8.15 -0.23 -13.68
C ASP A 26 9.31 -0.34 -12.69
N LEU A 27 9.32 0.56 -11.72
CA LEU A 27 10.35 0.69 -10.68
C LEU A 27 10.46 -0.52 -9.75
N ASN A 28 9.50 -1.46 -9.82
CA ASN A 28 9.50 -2.68 -9.03
C ASN A 28 10.09 -3.88 -9.78
N LEU A 29 10.57 -3.70 -11.01
CA LEU A 29 11.32 -4.71 -11.74
C LEU A 29 12.75 -4.80 -11.22
N GLY A 30 13.24 -6.03 -11.10
CA GLY A 30 14.62 -6.29 -10.72
C GLY A 30 15.50 -6.63 -11.91
N ASP A 31 16.81 -6.57 -11.70
CA ASP A 31 17.80 -7.09 -12.65
C ASP A 31 17.78 -8.62 -12.74
N ASP A 32 18.71 -9.20 -13.50
CA ASP A 32 18.83 -10.65 -13.69
C ASP A 32 19.06 -11.42 -12.37
N HIS A 33 19.48 -10.77 -11.29
CA HIS A 33 19.67 -11.37 -9.97
C HIS A 33 18.50 -11.05 -9.01
N GLY A 34 17.46 -10.37 -9.50
CA GLY A 34 16.29 -9.96 -8.74
C GLY A 34 16.51 -8.72 -7.88
N PHE A 35 17.59 -7.98 -8.05
CA PHE A 35 17.81 -6.72 -7.33
C PHE A 35 17.00 -5.61 -7.99
N SER A 36 16.05 -5.05 -7.24
CA SER A 36 15.33 -3.84 -7.64
C SER A 36 16.22 -2.59 -7.57
N PRO A 37 15.81 -1.46 -8.19
CA PRO A 37 16.50 -0.17 -8.05
C PRO A 37 16.70 0.23 -6.57
N LEU A 38 15.71 -0.08 -5.71
CA LEU A 38 15.78 0.20 -4.28
C LEU A 38 16.89 -0.60 -3.58
N HIS A 39 17.12 -1.86 -3.96
CA HIS A 39 18.23 -2.64 -3.40
C HIS A 39 19.57 -1.96 -3.66
N TRP A 40 19.81 -1.53 -4.91
CA TRP A 40 21.06 -0.89 -5.31
C TRP A 40 21.26 0.46 -4.64
N ALA A 41 20.22 1.30 -4.58
CA ALA A 41 20.30 2.57 -3.87
C ALA A 41 20.55 2.39 -2.36
N CYS A 42 19.92 1.38 -1.72
CA CYS A 42 20.14 1.06 -0.32
C CYS A 42 21.53 0.49 -0.03
N ARG A 43 22.07 -0.35 -0.94
CA ARG A 43 23.43 -0.90 -0.81
C ARG A 43 24.50 0.18 -0.87
N GLU A 44 24.36 1.12 -1.81
CA GLU A 44 25.35 2.16 -2.07
C GLU A 44 25.15 3.44 -1.23
N GLY A 45 24.16 3.48 -0.33
CA GLY A 45 23.97 4.62 0.57
C GLY A 45 23.39 5.86 -0.11
N ARG A 46 22.61 5.69 -1.18
CA ARG A 46 22.10 6.82 -1.98
C ARG A 46 20.76 7.32 -1.42
N SER A 47 20.77 7.95 -0.25
CA SER A 47 19.57 8.35 0.49
C SER A 47 18.57 9.17 -0.34
N GLY A 48 19.06 10.12 -1.15
CA GLY A 48 18.17 10.90 -2.04
C GLY A 48 17.50 10.07 -3.14
N VAL A 49 18.16 9.02 -3.64
CA VAL A 49 17.56 8.06 -4.58
C VAL A 49 16.59 7.13 -3.86
N VAL A 50 16.93 6.66 -2.65
CA VAL A 50 16.03 5.87 -1.79
C VAL A 50 14.73 6.62 -1.53
N ASP A 51 14.82 7.88 -1.09
CA ASP A 51 13.65 8.71 -0.83
C ASP A 51 12.77 8.84 -2.07
N MET A 52 13.37 9.12 -3.22
CA MET A 52 12.65 9.24 -4.49
C MET A 52 11.93 7.94 -4.89
N LEU A 53 12.60 6.80 -4.77
CA LEU A 53 12.01 5.49 -5.09
C LEU A 53 10.85 5.15 -4.15
N ILE A 54 11.02 5.39 -2.84
CA ILE A 54 9.96 5.16 -1.83
C ILE A 54 8.76 6.06 -2.11
N MET A 55 9.00 7.35 -2.40
CA MET A 55 7.97 8.32 -2.76
C MET A 55 7.28 8.00 -4.10
N ARG A 56 7.86 7.16 -4.95
CA ARG A 56 7.23 6.70 -6.20
C ARG A 56 6.54 5.34 -6.07
N GLY A 57 6.51 4.75 -4.88
CA GLY A 57 5.78 3.50 -4.63
C GLY A 57 6.64 2.23 -4.53
N ALA A 58 7.96 2.35 -4.38
CA ALA A 58 8.86 1.19 -4.40
C ALA A 58 8.53 0.14 -3.35
N ARG A 59 8.61 -1.13 -3.74
CA ARG A 59 8.50 -2.27 -2.81
C ARG A 59 9.60 -2.22 -1.76
N ILE A 60 9.21 -1.99 -0.51
CA ILE A 60 10.14 -1.90 0.63
C ILE A 60 10.70 -3.27 1.01
N ASN A 61 9.84 -4.28 1.05
CA ASN A 61 10.18 -5.66 1.43
C ASN A 61 10.42 -6.56 0.21
N VAL A 62 10.88 -5.99 -0.93
CA VAL A 62 11.24 -6.81 -2.09
C VAL A 62 12.42 -7.72 -1.74
N MET A 63 12.45 -8.92 -2.32
CA MET A 63 13.48 -9.92 -2.10
C MET A 63 14.17 -10.24 -3.41
N ASN A 64 15.50 -10.21 -3.43
CA ASN A 64 16.29 -10.70 -4.56
C ASN A 64 16.26 -12.24 -4.66
N ARG A 65 17.11 -12.84 -5.53
CA ARG A 65 17.19 -14.31 -5.66
C ARG A 65 17.69 -15.02 -4.40
N GLY A 66 18.48 -14.37 -3.56
CA GLY A 66 18.93 -14.90 -2.26
C GLY A 66 18.00 -14.55 -1.10
N ASP A 67 16.81 -14.04 -1.40
CA ASP A 67 15.83 -13.53 -0.44
C ASP A 67 16.35 -12.38 0.48
N ASP A 68 17.43 -11.69 0.08
CA ASP A 68 17.84 -10.45 0.73
C ASP A 68 16.88 -9.33 0.38
N THR A 69 16.55 -8.50 1.37
CA THR A 69 15.75 -7.28 1.20
C THR A 69 16.62 -6.03 1.14
N PRO A 70 16.10 -4.86 0.70
CA PRO A 70 16.83 -3.59 0.79
C PRO A 70 17.34 -3.30 2.21
N LEU A 71 16.58 -3.71 3.24
CA LEU A 71 16.99 -3.57 4.64
C LEU A 71 18.23 -4.41 4.98
N HIS A 72 18.36 -5.62 4.43
CA HIS A 72 19.59 -6.43 4.59
C HIS A 72 20.81 -5.70 4.00
N LEU A 73 20.66 -5.14 2.80
CA LEU A 73 21.75 -4.47 2.10
C LEU A 73 22.16 -3.15 2.78
N ALA A 74 21.20 -2.32 3.20
CA ALA A 74 21.47 -1.12 3.97
C ALA A 74 22.17 -1.47 5.31
N SER A 75 21.73 -2.55 5.96
CA SER A 75 22.29 -3.00 7.24
C SER A 75 23.71 -3.53 7.15
N SER A 76 24.04 -4.26 6.08
CA SER A 76 25.43 -4.76 5.87
C SER A 76 26.42 -3.64 5.58
N HIS A 77 25.98 -2.54 4.97
CA HIS A 77 26.87 -1.43 4.60
C HIS A 77 26.94 -0.31 5.66
N GLY A 78 25.96 -0.25 6.58
CA GLY A 78 25.96 0.67 7.71
C GLY A 78 25.21 1.98 7.46
N HIS A 79 24.29 2.00 6.48
CA HIS A 79 23.55 3.21 6.11
C HIS A 79 22.36 3.44 7.04
N LYS A 80 22.64 4.00 8.23
CA LYS A 80 21.69 4.16 9.35
C LYS A 80 20.44 4.97 9.00
N ASP A 81 20.61 6.06 8.28
CA ASP A 81 19.53 6.92 7.80
C ASP A 81 18.55 6.16 6.87
N ILE A 82 19.10 5.36 5.95
CA ILE A 82 18.32 4.49 5.06
C ILE A 82 17.61 3.39 5.85
N VAL A 83 18.28 2.78 6.83
CA VAL A 83 17.66 1.78 7.72
C VAL A 83 16.46 2.38 8.45
N ALA A 84 16.62 3.54 9.08
CA ALA A 84 15.53 4.24 9.75
C ALA A 84 14.36 4.53 8.79
N LYS A 85 14.65 4.96 7.56
CA LYS A 85 13.63 5.23 6.54
C LYS A 85 12.87 3.97 6.13
N LEU A 86 13.57 2.86 5.85
CA LEU A 86 12.94 1.60 5.48
C LEU A 86 12.02 1.08 6.59
N ILE A 87 12.46 1.19 7.85
CA ILE A 87 11.63 0.83 9.01
C ILE A 87 10.38 1.71 9.13
N GLN A 88 10.50 3.03 8.92
CA GLN A 88 9.34 3.92 8.89
C GLN A 88 8.32 3.48 7.83
N CYS A 89 8.80 2.95 6.70
CA CYS A 89 7.98 2.34 5.66
C CYS A 89 7.63 0.86 5.91
N LYS A 90 7.62 0.41 7.18
CA LYS A 90 7.24 -0.94 7.64
C LYS A 90 8.09 -2.06 7.03
N ALA A 91 9.38 -1.84 6.85
CA ALA A 91 10.32 -2.94 6.64
C ALA A 91 10.34 -3.85 7.88
N ASP A 92 10.25 -5.17 7.70
CA ASP A 92 10.30 -6.12 8.81
C ASP A 92 11.78 -6.41 9.19
N PRO A 93 12.24 -5.99 10.39
CA PRO A 93 13.63 -6.15 10.82
C PRO A 93 14.00 -7.61 11.14
N ASN A 94 13.02 -8.52 11.21
CA ASN A 94 13.21 -9.94 11.45
C ASN A 94 13.00 -10.80 10.19
N THR A 95 12.86 -10.18 9.02
CA THR A 95 12.84 -10.90 7.75
C THR A 95 14.08 -11.76 7.62
N VAL A 96 13.93 -13.00 7.16
CA VAL A 96 15.06 -13.91 6.93
C VAL A 96 15.29 -14.13 5.44
N ASN A 97 16.56 -14.18 5.04
CA ASN A 97 16.97 -14.51 3.69
C ASN A 97 17.10 -16.04 3.46
N GLU A 98 17.63 -16.45 2.31
CA GLU A 98 17.75 -17.87 1.94
C GLU A 98 18.63 -18.68 2.90
N HIS A 99 19.51 -18.02 3.66
CA HIS A 99 20.38 -18.65 4.65
C HIS A 99 19.82 -18.56 6.08
N GLY A 100 18.61 -17.99 6.24
CA GLY A 100 18.02 -17.73 7.55
C GLY A 100 18.64 -16.53 8.27
N ASN A 101 19.47 -15.72 7.60
CA ASN A 101 20.04 -14.52 8.19
C ASN A 101 19.01 -13.39 8.17
N THR A 102 18.97 -12.61 9.24
CA THR A 102 18.18 -11.37 9.35
C THR A 102 19.05 -10.15 9.02
N PRO A 103 18.46 -8.96 8.80
CA PRO A 103 19.24 -7.71 8.69
C PRO A 103 20.21 -7.50 9.86
N LEU A 104 19.82 -7.90 11.07
CA LEU A 104 20.68 -7.82 12.26
C LEU A 104 21.89 -8.77 12.17
N HIS A 105 21.75 -9.98 11.59
CA HIS A 105 22.90 -10.85 11.33
C HIS A 105 23.92 -10.18 10.42
N TYR A 106 23.46 -9.47 9.39
CA TYR A 106 24.33 -8.74 8.46
C TYR A 106 25.02 -7.56 9.14
N ALA A 107 24.29 -6.74 9.90
CA ALA A 107 24.89 -5.64 10.67
C ALA A 107 25.97 -6.16 11.63
N CYS A 108 25.70 -7.26 12.34
CA CYS A 108 26.64 -7.88 13.27
C CYS A 108 27.89 -8.42 12.57
N PHE A 109 27.71 -9.18 11.47
CA PHE A 109 28.82 -9.77 10.72
C PHE A 109 29.76 -8.73 10.12
N TRP A 110 29.21 -7.63 9.60
CA TRP A 110 29.99 -6.53 9.01
C TRP A 110 30.45 -5.47 10.04
N GLY A 111 30.15 -5.66 11.33
CA GLY A 111 30.56 -4.76 12.42
C GLY A 111 29.95 -3.36 12.32
N LYS A 112 28.67 -3.27 11.96
CA LYS A 112 27.91 -2.02 11.84
C LYS A 112 27.15 -1.75 13.13
N ASP A 113 27.88 -1.34 14.17
CA ASP A 113 27.39 -1.27 15.55
C ASP A 113 26.16 -0.37 15.70
N GLU A 114 26.20 0.85 15.17
CA GLU A 114 25.08 1.79 15.28
C GLU A 114 23.79 1.25 14.63
N VAL A 115 23.93 0.58 13.48
CA VAL A 115 22.77 -0.02 12.80
C VAL A 115 22.26 -1.23 13.56
N ALA A 116 23.14 -2.07 14.10
CA ALA A 116 22.74 -3.21 14.91
C ALA A 116 21.97 -2.77 16.16
N GLU A 117 22.43 -1.70 16.82
CA GLU A 117 21.74 -1.07 17.94
C GLU A 117 20.35 -0.56 17.54
N ASP A 118 20.24 0.20 16.45
CA ASP A 118 18.97 0.74 15.98
C ASP A 118 17.98 -0.38 15.63
N LEU A 119 18.43 -1.43 14.94
CA LEU A 119 17.60 -2.59 14.61
C LEU A 119 17.03 -3.24 15.88
N VAL A 120 17.82 -3.39 16.96
CA VAL A 120 17.32 -3.94 18.23
C VAL A 120 16.32 -3.00 18.90
N ASN A 121 16.56 -1.69 18.90
CA ASN A 121 15.61 -0.70 19.42
C ASN A 121 14.25 -0.78 18.69
N ILE A 122 14.23 -1.26 17.44
CA ILE A 122 13.06 -1.37 16.57
C ILE A 122 12.41 -2.77 16.62
N GLY A 123 12.95 -3.70 17.44
CA GLY A 123 12.40 -5.06 17.60
C GLY A 123 13.18 -6.18 16.89
N ALA A 124 14.38 -5.86 16.41
CA ALA A 124 15.49 -6.77 16.13
C ALA A 124 15.63 -7.94 17.12
N GLN A 125 15.28 -9.19 16.77
CA GLN A 125 15.50 -10.31 17.69
C GLN A 125 16.98 -10.73 17.72
N VAL A 126 17.62 -10.61 18.90
CA VAL A 126 19.06 -10.87 19.06
C VAL A 126 19.43 -12.36 19.15
N CYS A 127 18.44 -13.23 19.44
CA CYS A 127 18.63 -14.65 19.71
C CYS A 127 18.10 -15.60 18.61
N VAL A 128 17.68 -15.09 17.44
CA VAL A 128 17.19 -15.92 16.34
C VAL A 128 18.34 -16.61 15.65
N CYS A 129 18.30 -17.93 15.56
CA CYS A 129 19.30 -18.67 14.79
C CYS A 129 19.00 -18.61 13.29
N ASN A 130 20.07 -18.52 12.50
CA ASN A 130 20.04 -18.82 11.06
C ASN A 130 20.12 -20.34 10.79
N ARG A 131 20.19 -20.74 9.52
CA ARG A 131 20.30 -22.17 9.11
C ARG A 131 21.54 -22.88 9.65
N TYR A 132 22.55 -22.12 10.06
CA TYR A 132 23.80 -22.64 10.62
C TYR A 132 23.77 -22.70 12.17
N GLY A 133 22.63 -22.42 12.80
CA GLY A 133 22.49 -22.39 14.26
C GLY A 133 23.14 -21.17 14.93
N GLN A 134 23.55 -20.18 14.15
CA GLN A 134 24.23 -18.98 14.64
C GLN A 134 23.20 -17.87 14.83
N THR A 135 23.28 -17.19 15.98
CA THR A 135 22.49 -15.97 16.26
C THR A 135 23.19 -14.72 15.71
N PRO A 136 22.51 -13.57 15.60
CA PRO A 136 23.18 -12.32 15.27
C PRO A 136 24.33 -12.01 16.24
N MET A 137 24.12 -12.26 17.53
CA MET A 137 25.14 -12.11 18.57
C MET A 137 26.35 -13.03 18.38
N ASP A 138 26.17 -14.23 17.81
CA ASP A 138 27.27 -15.14 17.50
C ASP A 138 28.12 -14.64 16.32
N LYS A 139 27.56 -13.79 15.44
CA LYS A 139 28.27 -13.13 14.33
C LYS A 139 28.93 -11.81 14.72
N ALA A 140 28.53 -11.23 15.85
CA ALA A 140 29.02 -9.95 16.33
C ALA A 140 30.43 -10.05 16.94
N LYS A 141 31.17 -8.93 16.89
CA LYS A 141 32.41 -8.76 17.65
C LYS A 141 32.12 -8.76 19.17
N PRO A 142 33.11 -9.04 20.04
CA PRO A 142 32.89 -9.14 21.48
C PRO A 142 32.20 -7.93 22.13
N HIS A 143 32.61 -6.69 21.78
CA HIS A 143 31.98 -5.48 22.32
C HIS A 143 30.51 -5.34 21.88
N LEU A 144 30.22 -5.61 20.60
CA LEU A 144 28.88 -5.49 20.04
C LEU A 144 27.97 -6.56 20.63
N LYS A 145 28.49 -7.78 20.83
CA LYS A 145 27.76 -8.86 21.50
C LYS A 145 27.28 -8.45 22.90
N GLN A 146 28.17 -7.86 23.71
CA GLN A 146 27.81 -7.36 25.05
C GLN A 146 26.74 -6.28 24.96
N LEU A 147 26.92 -5.30 24.09
CA LEU A 147 25.95 -4.22 23.86
C LEU A 147 24.57 -4.74 23.44
N LEU A 148 24.52 -5.69 22.49
CA LEU A 148 23.27 -6.26 22.00
C LEU A 148 22.58 -7.14 23.06
N GLN A 149 23.35 -7.81 23.91
CA GLN A 149 22.80 -8.57 25.03
C GLN A 149 22.13 -7.62 26.04
N GLU A 150 22.84 -6.59 26.51
CA GLU A 150 22.30 -5.61 27.44
C GLU A 150 21.03 -4.92 26.89
N LYS A 151 21.05 -4.57 25.60
CA LYS A 151 19.88 -3.99 24.92
C LYS A 151 18.74 -4.97 24.76
N GLY A 152 19.01 -6.20 24.35
CA GLY A 152 17.99 -7.24 24.23
C GLY A 152 17.28 -7.47 25.56
N GLU A 153 18.04 -7.54 26.66
CA GLU A 153 17.51 -7.68 28.03
C GLU A 153 16.66 -6.48 28.41
N LYS A 154 17.13 -5.26 28.14
CA LYS A 154 16.39 -4.01 28.38
C LYS A 154 15.08 -3.94 27.59
N MET A 155 15.06 -4.50 26.38
CA MET A 155 13.86 -4.59 25.53
C MET A 155 12.95 -5.77 25.90
N GLY A 156 13.26 -6.52 26.96
CA GLY A 156 12.46 -7.65 27.44
C GLY A 156 12.53 -8.90 26.54
N GLN A 157 13.57 -9.03 25.70
CA GLN A 157 13.74 -10.22 24.87
C GLN A 157 14.18 -11.43 25.71
N ASN A 158 13.82 -12.63 25.26
CA ASN A 158 14.33 -13.86 25.86
C ASN A 158 15.74 -14.16 25.34
N MET A 159 16.70 -14.35 26.24
CA MET A 159 18.10 -14.67 25.92
C MET A 159 18.33 -16.13 25.50
N SER A 160 17.26 -16.94 25.44
CA SER A 160 17.32 -18.30 24.93
C SER A 160 17.41 -18.31 23.40
N LYS A 161 18.31 -19.14 22.85
CA LYS A 161 18.41 -19.30 21.39
C LYS A 161 17.06 -19.77 20.83
N VAL A 162 16.54 -19.01 19.87
CA VAL A 162 15.35 -19.40 19.11
C VAL A 162 15.85 -20.18 17.90
N PRO A 163 15.61 -21.50 17.81
CA PRO A 163 16.11 -22.30 16.72
C PRO A 163 15.51 -21.82 15.39
N TYR A 164 16.31 -21.90 14.32
CA TYR A 164 15.81 -21.63 12.99
C TYR A 164 14.72 -22.65 12.66
N LYS A 165 13.49 -22.18 12.53
CA LYS A 165 12.41 -23.00 12.01
C LYS A 165 12.43 -22.83 10.50
N GLU A 166 12.96 -23.84 9.82
CA GLU A 166 12.72 -23.99 8.39
C GLU A 166 11.21 -23.92 8.15
N LYS A 167 10.75 -22.86 7.49
CA LYS A 167 9.43 -22.87 6.86
C LYS A 167 9.51 -23.77 5.62
N PHE A 168 9.83 -25.05 5.81
CA PHE A 168 9.93 -26.02 4.72
C PHE A 168 8.53 -26.44 4.27
N TRP A 169 8.24 -26.06 3.04
CA TRP A 169 6.95 -26.14 2.37
C TRP A 169 6.69 -27.52 1.76
N LYS A 170 6.55 -28.56 2.57
CA LYS A 170 6.02 -29.85 2.09
C LYS A 170 4.82 -30.26 2.93
N GLY A 171 3.62 -30.00 2.41
CA GLY A 171 2.42 -30.70 2.86
C GLY A 171 1.38 -29.93 3.67
N THR A 172 1.51 -28.62 3.91
CA THR A 172 0.43 -27.81 4.52
C THR A 172 0.19 -26.49 3.76
N MET A 173 -1.09 -26.18 3.51
CA MET A 173 -1.58 -25.10 2.65
C MET A 173 -1.46 -23.68 3.24
N ARG A 174 -0.29 -23.25 3.77
CA ARG A 174 -0.18 -21.90 4.37
C ARG A 174 1.01 -21.07 3.87
N THR A 175 1.17 -20.90 2.55
CA THR A 175 2.32 -20.31 1.82
C THR A 175 3.25 -19.32 2.56
N ARG A 176 4.52 -19.34 2.12
CA ARG A 176 5.66 -18.42 2.38
C ARG A 176 5.18 -17.01 2.75
N PRO A 177 5.92 -16.23 3.58
CA PRO A 177 5.47 -14.90 4.02
C PRO A 177 4.81 -14.18 2.84
N ARG A 178 3.50 -13.91 3.01
CA ARG A 178 2.45 -13.71 1.98
C ARG A 178 2.77 -12.78 0.81
N ASN A 179 3.90 -12.09 0.85
CA ASN A 179 4.29 -11.01 -0.05
C ASN A 179 5.51 -11.34 -0.94
N GLY A 180 6.26 -12.42 -0.70
CA GLY A 180 7.54 -12.65 -1.39
C GLY A 180 7.40 -13.14 -2.84
N THR A 181 6.51 -14.09 -3.13
CA THR A 181 6.38 -14.74 -4.45
C THR A 181 5.57 -13.91 -5.44
N LEU A 182 4.42 -13.35 -5.01
CA LEU A 182 3.54 -12.55 -5.86
C LEU A 182 4.23 -11.29 -6.43
N ASN A 183 5.24 -10.79 -5.71
CA ASN A 183 5.91 -9.53 -5.98
C ASN A 183 7.22 -9.66 -6.76
N LYS A 184 7.62 -10.86 -7.22
CA LYS A 184 8.89 -11.03 -7.96
C LYS A 184 8.75 -10.84 -9.48
N GLN A 185 7.54 -10.81 -10.05
CA GLN A 185 7.35 -10.90 -11.50
C GLN A 185 6.89 -9.59 -12.17
N ALA A 186 7.37 -9.41 -13.41
CA ALA A 186 7.11 -8.24 -14.26
C ALA A 186 5.70 -8.21 -14.85
N GLY A 187 5.04 -9.36 -14.94
CA GLY A 187 3.68 -9.51 -15.44
C GLY A 187 3.09 -10.84 -14.97
N ILE A 188 1.78 -10.97 -15.06
CA ILE A 188 1.07 -12.20 -14.71
C ILE A 188 0.54 -12.81 -16.00
N ASP A 189 0.95 -14.04 -16.32
CA ASP A 189 0.38 -14.77 -17.46
C ASP A 189 -1.04 -15.20 -17.13
N TYR A 190 -1.99 -14.80 -17.96
CA TYR A 190 -3.40 -15.15 -17.84
C TYR A 190 -3.62 -16.67 -17.71
N LYS A 191 -2.81 -17.50 -18.40
CA LYS A 191 -2.94 -18.96 -18.34
C LYS A 191 -2.60 -19.57 -16.98
N GLN A 192 -1.88 -18.83 -16.13
CA GLN A 192 -1.54 -19.25 -14.78
C GLN A 192 -2.62 -18.89 -13.76
N LEU A 193 -3.63 -18.11 -14.16
CA LEU A 193 -4.73 -17.72 -13.29
C LEU A 193 -5.79 -18.82 -13.20
N SER A 194 -6.18 -19.14 -11.97
CA SER A 194 -7.34 -19.99 -11.70
C SER A 194 -8.49 -19.12 -11.18
N LEU A 195 -9.52 -18.89 -12.01
CA LEU A 195 -10.73 -18.21 -11.58
C LEU A 195 -11.62 -19.20 -10.81
N LEU A 196 -11.98 -18.89 -9.57
CA LEU A 196 -12.71 -19.79 -8.69
C LEU A 196 -14.20 -19.43 -8.63
N ALA A 197 -14.51 -18.21 -8.18
CA ALA A 197 -15.90 -17.78 -7.94
C ALA A 197 -16.09 -16.32 -8.37
N LYS A 198 -17.21 -16.04 -9.03
CA LYS A 198 -17.60 -14.67 -9.37
C LYS A 198 -18.20 -14.01 -8.13
N ILE A 199 -17.60 -12.91 -7.69
CA ILE A 199 -18.03 -12.15 -6.52
C ILE A 199 -19.08 -11.11 -6.91
N ASN A 200 -18.85 -10.40 -8.01
CA ASN A 200 -19.71 -9.30 -8.44
C ASN A 200 -19.58 -9.03 -9.95
N GLU A 201 -20.59 -8.39 -10.53
CA GLU A 201 -20.60 -7.85 -11.88
C GLU A 201 -21.26 -6.47 -11.88
N ASN A 202 -20.63 -5.52 -12.54
CA ASN A 202 -21.17 -4.17 -12.71
C ASN A 202 -20.80 -3.60 -14.08
N GLN A 203 -21.16 -2.35 -14.33
CA GLN A 203 -20.95 -1.68 -15.63
C GLN A 203 -19.46 -1.46 -15.97
N SER A 204 -18.56 -1.61 -14.99
CA SER A 204 -17.11 -1.53 -15.17
C SER A 204 -16.47 -2.88 -15.45
N GLY A 205 -17.21 -3.99 -15.28
CA GLY A 205 -16.75 -5.35 -15.52
C GLY A 205 -17.08 -6.31 -14.38
N GLU A 206 -16.31 -7.39 -14.31
CA GLU A 206 -16.53 -8.51 -13.40
C GLU A 206 -15.45 -8.59 -12.33
N LEU A 207 -15.84 -9.04 -11.14
CA LEU A 207 -14.94 -9.28 -10.02
C LEU A 207 -14.97 -10.77 -9.68
N TRP A 208 -13.82 -11.40 -9.70
CA TRP A 208 -13.64 -12.83 -9.44
C TRP A 208 -12.67 -13.05 -8.29
N GLN A 209 -13.00 -13.99 -7.42
CA GLN A 209 -12.01 -14.64 -6.56
C GLN A 209 -11.24 -15.67 -7.39
N GLY A 210 -9.92 -15.68 -7.24
CA GLY A 210 -9.07 -16.60 -7.96
C GLY A 210 -7.86 -17.04 -7.15
N ARG A 211 -7.01 -17.84 -7.78
CA ARG A 211 -5.69 -18.24 -7.29
C ARG A 211 -4.63 -18.00 -8.35
N TRP A 212 -3.46 -17.58 -7.92
CA TRP A 212 -2.26 -17.52 -8.74
C TRP A 212 -1.06 -17.96 -7.92
N GLN A 213 -0.30 -18.94 -8.43
CA GLN A 213 0.84 -19.55 -7.73
C GLN A 213 0.52 -20.09 -6.32
N GLY A 214 -0.74 -20.46 -6.08
CA GLY A 214 -1.22 -20.98 -4.80
C GLY A 214 -1.82 -19.93 -3.86
N ASP A 215 -1.57 -18.64 -4.12
CA ASP A 215 -2.07 -17.54 -3.31
C ASP A 215 -3.45 -17.05 -3.79
N GLU A 216 -4.29 -16.64 -2.86
CA GLU A 216 -5.63 -16.12 -3.14
C GLU A 216 -5.59 -14.67 -3.60
N ILE A 217 -6.26 -14.42 -4.73
CA ILE A 217 -6.26 -13.13 -5.41
C ILE A 217 -7.66 -12.71 -5.79
N ILE A 218 -7.81 -11.42 -6.04
CA ILE A 218 -8.96 -10.83 -6.69
C ILE A 218 -8.57 -10.49 -8.12
N VAL A 219 -9.37 -10.98 -9.06
CA VAL A 219 -9.23 -10.75 -10.49
C VAL A 219 -10.37 -9.86 -10.94
N LYS A 220 -10.03 -8.64 -11.35
CA LYS A 220 -10.97 -7.66 -11.88
C LYS A 220 -10.86 -7.65 -13.41
N VAL A 221 -11.85 -8.25 -14.06
CA VAL A 221 -11.96 -8.31 -15.51
C VAL A 221 -12.66 -7.04 -15.97
N LEU A 222 -11.94 -6.15 -16.67
CA LEU A 222 -12.49 -4.85 -17.06
C LEU A 222 -13.32 -4.99 -18.34
N GLN A 223 -14.57 -4.54 -18.29
CA GLN A 223 -15.40 -4.49 -19.47
C GLN A 223 -15.17 -3.17 -20.21
N VAL A 224 -14.48 -3.26 -21.35
CA VAL A 224 -14.12 -2.10 -22.18
C VAL A 224 -14.73 -2.27 -23.56
N ARG A 225 -15.59 -1.32 -23.96
CA ARG A 225 -16.13 -1.25 -25.33
C ARG A 225 -15.00 -0.93 -26.30
N ASP A 226 -15.00 -1.55 -27.47
CA ASP A 226 -14.07 -1.29 -28.58
C ASP A 226 -12.60 -1.33 -28.12
N TRP A 227 -12.10 -2.51 -27.76
CA TRP A 227 -10.71 -2.69 -27.34
C TRP A 227 -9.75 -2.46 -28.51
N THR A 228 -9.07 -1.31 -28.52
CA THR A 228 -8.14 -0.89 -29.59
C THR A 228 -6.70 -0.99 -29.14
N THR A 229 -5.77 -1.01 -30.10
CA THR A 229 -4.31 -0.95 -29.82
C THR A 229 -3.93 0.26 -28.97
N ARG A 230 -4.63 1.39 -29.14
CA ARG A 230 -4.44 2.58 -28.31
C ARG A 230 -4.80 2.32 -26.84
N LYS A 231 -5.98 1.75 -26.57
CA LYS A 231 -6.39 1.41 -25.19
C LYS A 231 -5.49 0.36 -24.55
N SER A 232 -4.98 -0.59 -25.35
CA SER A 232 -3.99 -1.56 -24.89
C SER A 232 -2.69 -0.87 -24.47
N ARG A 233 -2.20 0.07 -25.27
CA ARG A 233 -1.03 0.90 -24.92
C ARG A 233 -1.29 1.72 -23.65
N ASP A 234 -2.40 2.45 -23.60
CA ASP A 234 -2.79 3.26 -22.43
C ASP A 234 -2.85 2.40 -21.16
N PHE A 235 -3.41 1.18 -21.25
CA PHE A 235 -3.47 0.24 -20.13
C PHE A 235 -2.07 -0.16 -19.63
N ASN A 236 -1.15 -0.43 -20.55
CA ASN A 236 0.24 -0.81 -20.25
C ASN A 236 1.06 0.33 -19.64
N GLU A 237 0.76 1.57 -20.04
CA GLU A 237 1.37 2.77 -19.47
C GLU A 237 0.78 3.16 -18.10
N GLU A 238 -0.48 2.81 -17.83
CA GLU A 238 -1.18 3.22 -16.61
C GLU A 238 -1.12 2.19 -15.49
N HIS A 239 -1.22 0.88 -15.77
CA HIS A 239 -1.29 -0.13 -14.71
C HIS A 239 -0.03 -0.20 -13.82
N PRO A 240 1.21 0.02 -14.32
CA PRO A 240 2.41 -0.01 -13.47
C PRO A 240 2.36 1.06 -12.37
N LYS A 241 1.71 2.21 -12.61
CA LYS A 241 1.57 3.30 -11.63
C LYS A 241 0.70 2.92 -10.43
N LEU A 242 -0.10 1.86 -10.57
CA LEU A 242 -0.98 1.35 -9.51
C LEU A 242 -0.28 0.29 -8.64
N ARG A 243 0.96 -0.09 -8.99
CA ARG A 243 1.83 -1.02 -8.26
C ARG A 243 2.56 -0.32 -7.10
N ILE A 244 1.80 0.32 -6.21
CA ILE A 244 2.32 1.13 -5.10
C ILE A 244 2.44 0.28 -3.82
N PHE A 245 3.65 -0.16 -3.49
CA PHE A 245 3.91 -1.09 -2.38
C PHE A 245 4.55 -0.44 -1.15
N SER A 246 4.86 0.85 -1.20
CA SER A 246 5.63 1.53 -0.15
C SER A 246 4.82 1.98 1.05
N HIS A 247 3.49 1.76 1.08
CA HIS A 247 2.62 2.24 2.15
C HIS A 247 1.67 1.15 2.67
N PRO A 248 1.53 0.97 4.00
CA PRO A 248 0.71 -0.11 4.59
C PRO A 248 -0.80 0.03 4.35
N ASN A 249 -1.29 1.27 4.24
CA ASN A 249 -2.72 1.57 3.99
C ASN A 249 -3.08 1.64 2.50
N ILE A 250 -2.24 1.09 1.62
CA ILE A 250 -2.51 1.00 0.19
C ILE A 250 -2.57 -0.48 -0.18
N LEU A 251 -3.62 -0.85 -0.91
CA LEU A 251 -3.72 -2.16 -1.53
C LEU A 251 -3.24 -2.04 -2.99
N PRO A 252 -1.98 -2.45 -3.28
CA PRO A 252 -1.40 -2.32 -4.61
C PRO A 252 -2.06 -3.25 -5.63
N VAL A 253 -1.98 -2.85 -6.89
CA VAL A 253 -2.10 -3.77 -8.01
C VAL A 253 -0.87 -4.69 -8.02
N LEU A 254 -1.10 -6.00 -7.96
CA LEU A 254 -0.05 -7.01 -8.01
C LEU A 254 0.54 -7.11 -9.41
N GLY A 255 -0.36 -7.15 -10.39
CA GLY A 255 -0.07 -7.23 -11.80
C GLY A 255 -1.34 -7.08 -12.62
N ALA A 256 -1.16 -7.14 -13.92
CA ALA A 256 -2.22 -7.02 -14.90
C ALA A 256 -2.00 -8.04 -16.03
N CYS A 257 -3.09 -8.44 -16.69
CA CYS A 257 -3.03 -9.23 -17.92
C CYS A 257 -3.61 -8.40 -19.07
N GLN A 258 -2.87 -8.34 -20.17
CA GLN A 258 -3.29 -7.67 -21.39
C GLN A 258 -4.18 -8.58 -22.23
N ALA A 259 -5.08 -7.96 -22.99
CA ALA A 259 -5.87 -8.62 -24.00
C ALA A 259 -5.30 -8.30 -25.40
N PRO A 260 -4.93 -9.29 -26.24
CA PRO A 260 -4.68 -10.71 -25.92
C PRO A 260 -3.39 -10.92 -25.07
N PRO A 261 -3.20 -12.08 -24.39
CA PRO A 261 -3.96 -13.33 -24.52
C PRO A 261 -5.22 -13.43 -23.66
N SER A 262 -5.47 -12.53 -22.70
CA SER A 262 -6.75 -12.56 -21.97
C SER A 262 -7.90 -12.08 -22.86
N PRO A 263 -9.15 -12.52 -22.63
CA PRO A 263 -10.31 -12.03 -23.40
C PRO A 263 -10.57 -10.52 -23.22
N HIS A 264 -10.29 -10.02 -22.01
CA HIS A 264 -10.44 -8.63 -21.60
C HIS A 264 -9.25 -8.23 -20.74
N PRO A 265 -8.89 -6.93 -20.66
CA PRO A 265 -7.84 -6.46 -19.76
C PRO A 265 -8.21 -6.75 -18.30
N ILE A 266 -7.23 -7.26 -17.54
CA ILE A 266 -7.42 -7.76 -16.18
C ILE A 266 -6.47 -7.03 -15.22
N VAL A 267 -6.98 -6.64 -14.06
CA VAL A 267 -6.19 -6.12 -12.94
C VAL A 267 -6.29 -7.07 -11.76
N ILE A 268 -5.17 -7.34 -11.09
CA ILE A 268 -5.07 -8.34 -10.03
C ILE A 268 -4.64 -7.67 -8.72
N THR A 269 -5.32 -8.00 -7.63
CA THR A 269 -4.99 -7.58 -6.26
C THR A 269 -5.03 -8.75 -5.30
N HIS A 270 -4.54 -8.56 -4.07
CA HIS A 270 -4.70 -9.57 -3.02
C HIS A 270 -6.18 -9.74 -2.65
N TYR A 271 -6.54 -10.97 -2.29
CA TYR A 271 -7.82 -11.24 -1.65
C TYR A 271 -7.87 -10.66 -0.23
N MET A 272 -8.94 -9.92 0.06
CA MET A 272 -9.21 -9.30 1.36
C MET A 272 -10.41 -10.02 1.99
N PRO A 273 -10.21 -10.81 3.07
CA PRO A 273 -11.25 -11.70 3.61
C PRO A 273 -12.53 -10.99 4.03
N TYR A 274 -12.43 -9.77 4.58
CA TYR A 274 -13.59 -9.00 5.02
C TYR A 274 -14.23 -8.16 3.92
N GLY A 275 -13.64 -8.14 2.72
CA GLY A 275 -14.14 -7.35 1.59
C GLY A 275 -13.96 -5.84 1.78
N SER A 276 -14.86 -5.07 1.19
CA SER A 276 -14.83 -3.61 1.29
C SER A 276 -15.45 -3.11 2.60
N LEU A 277 -15.07 -1.90 3.01
CA LEU A 277 -15.66 -1.21 4.16
C LEU A 277 -17.18 -1.08 3.98
N PHE A 278 -17.66 -0.84 2.76
CA PHE A 278 -19.09 -0.81 2.46
C PHE A 278 -19.79 -2.15 2.80
N ASN A 279 -19.16 -3.30 2.51
CA ASN A 279 -19.72 -4.60 2.86
C ASN A 279 -19.87 -4.75 4.38
N ILE A 280 -18.85 -4.33 5.12
CA ILE A 280 -18.80 -4.43 6.58
C ILE A 280 -19.84 -3.54 7.25
N LEU A 281 -20.00 -2.30 6.78
CA LEU A 281 -20.92 -1.36 7.39
C LEU A 281 -22.39 -1.66 7.06
N HIS A 282 -22.68 -2.14 5.85
CA HIS A 282 -24.06 -2.13 5.33
C HIS A 282 -24.60 -3.48 4.84
N GLN A 283 -23.75 -4.48 4.57
CA GLN A 283 -24.18 -5.77 4.00
C GLN A 283 -24.09 -6.94 4.98
N GLY A 284 -23.95 -6.64 6.29
CA GLY A 284 -24.10 -7.64 7.36
C GLY A 284 -22.95 -8.64 7.42
N THR A 285 -21.72 -8.17 7.61
CA THR A 285 -20.60 -9.07 7.94
C THR A 285 -20.65 -9.47 9.42
N THR A 286 -19.90 -10.51 9.79
CA THR A 286 -19.73 -10.93 11.19
C THR A 286 -18.97 -9.89 12.04
N LEU A 287 -18.39 -8.88 11.42
CA LEU A 287 -17.50 -7.93 12.04
C LEU A 287 -18.25 -6.68 12.50
N VAL A 288 -18.40 -6.53 13.82
CA VAL A 288 -18.94 -5.31 14.41
C VAL A 288 -17.79 -4.31 14.57
N VAL A 289 -17.88 -3.19 13.86
CA VAL A 289 -16.93 -2.08 14.00
C VAL A 289 -17.47 -1.18 15.11
N ASP A 290 -16.73 -1.01 16.19
CA ASP A 290 -17.06 -0.07 17.27
C ASP A 290 -16.50 1.34 16.98
N GLN A 291 -16.59 2.26 17.94
CA GLN A 291 -16.10 3.62 17.78
C GLN A 291 -14.57 3.67 17.62
N ASN A 292 -13.83 2.86 18.38
CA ASN A 292 -12.37 2.85 18.35
C ASN A 292 -11.85 2.30 17.01
N GLN A 293 -12.46 1.23 16.52
CA GLN A 293 -12.13 0.66 15.22
C GLN A 293 -12.54 1.59 14.06
N ALA A 294 -13.64 2.35 14.20
CA ALA A 294 -14.02 3.37 13.23
C ALA A 294 -12.98 4.50 13.15
N VAL A 295 -12.47 4.98 14.30
CA VAL A 295 -11.38 5.98 14.34
C VAL A 295 -10.10 5.41 13.74
N LYS A 296 -9.75 4.15 14.05
CA LYS A 296 -8.60 3.46 13.44
C LYS A 296 -8.74 3.38 11.92
N PHE A 297 -9.89 2.97 11.39
CA PHE A 297 -10.13 2.95 9.95
C PHE A 297 -10.04 4.34 9.33
N ALA A 298 -10.56 5.37 10.00
CA ALA A 298 -10.40 6.75 9.53
C ALA A 298 -8.93 7.18 9.49
N LEU A 299 -8.14 6.83 10.50
CA LEU A 299 -6.69 7.10 10.54
C LEU A 299 -5.95 6.38 9.40
N ASP A 300 -6.25 5.11 9.18
CA ASP A 300 -5.67 4.29 8.11
C ASP A 300 -5.95 4.89 6.73
N ILE A 301 -7.22 5.26 6.47
CA ILE A 301 -7.62 5.88 5.20
C ILE A 301 -6.94 7.25 5.03
N ALA A 302 -6.92 8.08 6.08
CA ALA A 302 -6.29 9.39 6.04
C ALA A 302 -4.78 9.29 5.77
N SER A 303 -4.10 8.31 6.38
CA SER A 303 -2.67 8.05 6.19
C SER A 303 -2.38 7.57 4.77
N GLY A 304 -3.20 6.66 4.23
CA GLY A 304 -3.11 6.23 2.84
C GLY A 304 -3.28 7.38 1.85
N MET A 305 -4.26 8.25 2.07
CA MET A 305 -4.49 9.42 1.20
C MET A 305 -3.40 10.49 1.35
N ALA A 306 -2.88 10.73 2.56
CA ALA A 306 -1.72 11.58 2.78
C ALA A 306 -0.55 11.15 1.88
N PHE A 307 -0.22 9.85 1.92
CA PHE A 307 0.82 9.29 1.06
C PHE A 307 0.50 9.41 -0.43
N LEU A 308 -0.71 9.05 -0.87
CA LEU A 308 -1.11 9.15 -2.28
C LEU A 308 -1.01 10.59 -2.82
N HIS A 309 -1.22 11.58 -1.96
CA HIS A 309 -1.04 13.00 -2.26
C HIS A 309 0.43 13.42 -2.33
N THR A 310 1.38 12.65 -1.82
CA THR A 310 2.81 12.90 -2.01
C THR A 310 3.34 12.36 -3.34
N LEU A 311 2.60 11.47 -4.01
CA LEU A 311 3.01 10.91 -5.30
C LEU A 311 3.08 11.99 -6.38
N GLU A 312 4.14 11.93 -7.17
CA GLU A 312 4.32 12.73 -8.37
C GLU A 312 4.50 11.78 -9.55
N PRO A 313 3.67 11.82 -10.61
CA PRO A 313 2.34 12.43 -10.61
C PRO A 313 1.39 11.71 -9.65
N MET A 314 0.40 12.44 -9.11
CA MET A 314 -0.66 11.84 -8.29
C MET A 314 -1.46 10.81 -9.10
N VAL A 315 -1.95 9.76 -8.42
CA VAL A 315 -2.85 8.77 -9.03
C VAL A 315 -4.09 9.46 -9.59
N SER A 316 -4.32 9.29 -10.89
CA SER A 316 -5.44 9.89 -11.59
C SER A 316 -6.71 9.08 -11.38
N ARG A 317 -7.87 9.77 -11.37
CA ARG A 317 -9.21 9.18 -11.36
C ARG A 317 -9.45 8.12 -10.26
N LEU A 318 -8.85 8.33 -9.09
CA LEU A 318 -9.17 7.62 -7.86
C LEU A 318 -10.28 8.39 -7.14
N TYR A 319 -11.47 7.79 -7.02
CA TYR A 319 -12.62 8.41 -6.36
C TYR A 319 -12.88 7.72 -5.02
N LEU A 320 -12.38 8.31 -3.94
CA LEU A 320 -12.42 7.71 -2.61
C LEU A 320 -13.88 7.50 -2.15
N ASN A 321 -14.22 6.28 -1.74
CA ASN A 321 -15.49 5.91 -1.11
C ASN A 321 -15.35 4.55 -0.39
N SER A 322 -16.35 4.12 0.38
CA SER A 322 -16.29 2.91 1.22
C SER A 322 -16.22 1.60 0.43
N LYS A 323 -16.57 1.59 -0.86
CA LYS A 323 -16.45 0.41 -1.73
C LYS A 323 -15.01 0.19 -2.21
N HIS A 324 -14.15 1.21 -2.15
CA HIS A 324 -12.76 1.16 -2.58
C HIS A 324 -11.77 1.00 -1.42
N VAL A 325 -12.27 1.03 -0.18
CA VAL A 325 -11.48 0.74 1.02
C VAL A 325 -11.68 -0.72 1.37
N MET A 326 -10.61 -1.51 1.37
CA MET A 326 -10.63 -2.94 1.67
C MET A 326 -10.07 -3.19 3.07
N ILE A 327 -10.64 -4.15 3.79
CA ILE A 327 -10.22 -4.47 5.16
C ILE A 327 -9.46 -5.80 5.17
N ASP A 328 -8.23 -5.77 5.65
CA ASP A 328 -7.37 -6.94 5.79
C ASP A 328 -7.66 -7.70 7.09
N GLU A 329 -7.13 -8.91 7.22
CA GLU A 329 -7.34 -9.82 8.35
C GLU A 329 -6.92 -9.23 9.71
N ASP A 330 -5.97 -8.31 9.70
CA ASP A 330 -5.41 -7.61 10.86
C ASP A 330 -6.20 -6.33 11.24
N MET A 331 -7.38 -6.14 10.63
CA MET A 331 -8.24 -4.98 10.85
C MET A 331 -7.56 -3.66 10.43
N THR A 332 -6.73 -3.71 9.39
CA THR A 332 -6.14 -2.54 8.74
C THR A 332 -6.95 -2.17 7.51
N ALA A 333 -7.31 -0.89 7.37
CA ALA A 333 -7.96 -0.39 6.16
C ALA A 333 -6.92 -0.06 5.08
N ARG A 334 -7.18 -0.50 3.84
CA ARG A 334 -6.32 -0.27 2.69
C ARG A 334 -7.10 0.28 1.49
N ILE A 335 -6.57 1.32 0.86
CA ILE A 335 -7.17 1.92 -0.33
C ILE A 335 -6.77 1.09 -1.55
N SER A 336 -7.75 0.53 -2.25
CA SER A 336 -7.54 -0.31 -3.43
C SER A 336 -7.13 0.50 -4.65
N MET A 337 -5.91 0.25 -5.14
CA MET A 337 -5.43 0.87 -6.37
C MET A 337 -6.10 0.29 -7.62
N SER A 338 -6.70 -0.90 -7.53
CA SER A 338 -7.46 -1.49 -8.65
C SER A 338 -8.78 -0.78 -8.95
N ASP A 339 -9.21 0.12 -8.07
CA ASP A 339 -10.41 0.93 -8.24
C ASP A 339 -10.16 2.30 -8.86
N ALA A 340 -8.89 2.70 -9.00
CA ALA A 340 -8.52 3.80 -9.88
C ALA A 340 -8.96 3.48 -11.32
N LYS A 341 -9.62 4.44 -11.96
CA LYS A 341 -10.15 4.25 -13.32
C LYS A 341 -9.10 4.60 -14.36
N PHE A 342 -8.79 3.67 -15.26
CA PHE A 342 -7.95 3.94 -16.44
C PHE A 342 -8.54 5.05 -17.31
N SER A 343 -7.72 5.78 -18.07
CA SER A 343 -8.15 6.89 -18.94
C SER A 343 -9.34 6.55 -19.85
N PHE A 344 -9.37 5.33 -20.40
CA PHE A 344 -10.43 4.85 -21.29
C PHE A 344 -11.66 4.28 -20.55
N GLN A 345 -11.60 4.08 -19.23
CA GLN A 345 -12.69 3.45 -18.48
C GLN A 345 -13.78 4.47 -18.11
N CYS A 346 -15.03 4.14 -18.44
CA CYS A 346 -16.23 4.90 -18.07
C CYS A 346 -16.07 6.44 -18.22
N PRO A 347 -15.77 6.95 -19.43
CA PRO A 347 -15.53 8.38 -19.63
C PRO A 347 -16.77 9.19 -19.26
N GLY A 348 -16.59 10.23 -18.45
CA GLY A 348 -17.66 11.16 -18.05
C GLY A 348 -18.75 10.59 -17.13
N ARG A 349 -18.58 9.38 -16.57
CA ARG A 349 -19.59 8.76 -15.69
C ARG A 349 -19.09 8.67 -14.25
N MET A 350 -19.97 9.02 -13.31
CA MET A 350 -19.75 8.88 -11.87
C MET A 350 -20.83 7.95 -11.28
N TYR A 351 -20.41 6.81 -10.72
CA TYR A 351 -21.34 5.79 -10.20
C TYR A 351 -21.55 5.86 -8.67
N SER A 352 -20.72 6.64 -7.97
CA SER A 352 -20.81 6.87 -6.52
C SER A 352 -20.76 8.36 -6.17
N PRO A 353 -21.63 9.23 -6.75
CA PRO A 353 -21.62 10.66 -6.48
C PRO A 353 -21.88 11.05 -5.02
N ALA A 354 -22.46 10.16 -4.21
CA ALA A 354 -22.80 10.45 -2.81
C ALA A 354 -21.60 10.83 -1.93
N TRP A 355 -20.40 10.35 -2.29
CA TRP A 355 -19.14 10.67 -1.58
C TRP A 355 -18.42 11.86 -2.21
N MET A 356 -18.82 12.34 -3.39
CA MET A 356 -18.03 13.30 -4.14
C MET A 356 -18.27 14.73 -3.68
N ALA A 357 -17.23 15.55 -3.76
CA ALA A 357 -17.34 16.98 -3.53
C ALA A 357 -18.21 17.63 -4.62
N PRO A 358 -18.99 18.68 -4.31
CA PRO A 358 -19.83 19.37 -5.28
C PRO A 358 -19.05 19.86 -6.50
N GLU A 359 -17.87 20.45 -6.28
CA GLU A 359 -17.03 20.94 -7.36
C GLU A 359 -16.44 19.83 -8.23
N ALA A 360 -16.27 18.62 -7.67
CA ALA A 360 -15.79 17.46 -8.42
C ALA A 360 -16.83 16.90 -9.40
N LEU A 361 -18.11 17.24 -9.20
CA LEU A 361 -19.22 16.88 -10.09
C LEU A 361 -19.53 17.96 -11.13
N GLN A 362 -19.11 19.21 -10.90
CA GLN A 362 -19.40 20.35 -11.78
C GLN A 362 -18.25 20.69 -12.73
N LYS A 363 -17.00 20.58 -12.27
CA LYS A 363 -15.83 21.07 -13.00
C LYS A 363 -15.15 19.96 -13.78
N ARG A 364 -14.31 20.35 -14.75
CA ARG A 364 -13.47 19.39 -15.47
C ARG A 364 -12.31 18.91 -14.57
N PRO A 365 -11.77 17.69 -14.81
CA PRO A 365 -10.71 17.10 -13.99
C PRO A 365 -9.45 17.96 -13.79
N GLU A 366 -9.17 18.88 -14.70
CA GLU A 366 -8.03 19.81 -14.68
C GLU A 366 -8.30 21.04 -13.80
N ASP A 367 -9.57 21.42 -13.66
CA ASP A 367 -10.03 22.63 -12.95
C ASP A 367 -10.36 22.33 -11.46
N ILE A 368 -10.23 21.06 -11.04
CA ILE A 368 -10.55 20.58 -9.69
C ILE A 368 -9.29 20.56 -8.83
N ASN A 369 -9.37 21.16 -7.63
CA ASN A 369 -8.41 20.88 -6.57
C ASN A 369 -8.66 19.48 -6.02
N ARG A 370 -8.01 18.48 -6.61
CA ARG A 370 -8.19 17.05 -6.29
C ARG A 370 -7.97 16.76 -4.81
N ARG A 371 -6.95 17.38 -4.20
CA ARG A 371 -6.63 17.15 -2.78
C ARG A 371 -7.78 17.56 -1.87
N SER A 372 -8.39 18.72 -2.17
CA SER A 372 -9.56 19.21 -1.43
C SER A 372 -10.81 18.38 -1.71
N ALA A 373 -11.01 17.88 -2.94
CA ALA A 373 -12.14 17.01 -3.28
C ALA A 373 -12.04 15.63 -2.60
N ASP A 374 -10.83 15.08 -2.48
CA ASP A 374 -10.56 13.85 -1.73
C ASP A 374 -10.82 14.03 -0.24
N MET A 375 -10.46 15.18 0.33
CA MET A 375 -10.75 15.51 1.74
C MET A 375 -12.25 15.54 2.03
N TRP A 376 -13.05 16.02 1.09
CA TRP A 376 -14.52 15.93 1.19
C TRP A 376 -14.99 14.48 1.20
N SER A 377 -14.47 13.67 0.28
CA SER A 377 -14.82 12.25 0.17
C SER A 377 -14.46 11.48 1.44
N PHE A 378 -13.32 11.81 2.05
CA PHE A 378 -12.93 11.32 3.37
C PHE A 378 -13.91 11.74 4.48
N ALA A 379 -14.43 12.97 4.43
CA ALA A 379 -15.39 13.43 5.41
C ALA A 379 -16.74 12.70 5.33
N VAL A 380 -17.19 12.37 4.12
CA VAL A 380 -18.38 11.53 3.91
C VAL A 380 -18.12 10.10 4.38
N LEU A 381 -16.92 9.55 4.18
CA LEU A 381 -16.51 8.28 4.77
C LEU A 381 -16.52 8.30 6.30
N LEU A 382 -16.02 9.38 6.90
CA LEU A 382 -16.04 9.57 8.34
C LEU A 382 -17.48 9.68 8.88
N TRP A 383 -18.36 10.35 8.14
CA TRP A 383 -19.80 10.35 8.42
C TRP A 383 -20.36 8.94 8.41
N GLU A 384 -20.13 8.18 7.33
CA GLU A 384 -20.61 6.81 7.14
C GLU A 384 -20.11 5.84 8.22
N LEU A 385 -18.84 5.97 8.63
CA LEU A 385 -18.22 5.19 9.70
C LEU A 385 -18.88 5.42 11.07
N VAL A 386 -19.41 6.61 11.31
CA VAL A 386 -19.96 7.01 12.61
C VAL A 386 -21.47 6.79 12.66
N THR A 387 -22.20 7.09 11.58
CA THR A 387 -23.65 6.95 11.52
C THR A 387 -24.11 5.54 11.17
N ARG A 388 -23.27 4.77 10.46
CA ARG A 388 -23.66 3.46 9.88
C ARG A 388 -24.81 3.54 8.90
N GLU A 389 -24.93 4.69 8.26
CA GLU A 389 -25.92 4.95 7.23
C GLU A 389 -25.24 5.09 5.87
N VAL A 390 -25.94 4.68 4.82
CA VAL A 390 -25.50 4.94 3.44
C VAL A 390 -25.89 6.39 3.09
N PRO A 391 -24.95 7.23 2.61
CA PRO A 391 -25.26 8.61 2.29
C PRO A 391 -26.35 8.70 1.21
N PHE A 392 -27.46 9.37 1.54
CA PHE A 392 -28.61 9.58 0.64
C PHE A 392 -29.23 8.29 0.09
N ALA A 393 -29.34 7.24 0.92
CA ALA A 393 -29.81 5.91 0.53
C ALA A 393 -31.15 5.88 -0.24
N ASP A 394 -32.03 6.86 0.02
CA ASP A 394 -33.38 6.94 -0.56
C ASP A 394 -33.40 7.49 -2.01
N LEU A 395 -32.26 7.96 -2.52
CA LEU A 395 -32.17 8.61 -3.83
C LEU A 395 -31.38 7.77 -4.83
N SER A 396 -31.72 7.88 -6.11
CA SER A 396 -30.92 7.28 -7.18
C SER A 396 -29.58 8.00 -7.35
N GLN A 397 -28.56 7.31 -7.89
CA GLN A 397 -27.23 7.92 -8.11
C GLN A 397 -27.29 9.18 -8.99
N MET A 398 -28.22 9.22 -9.96
CA MET A 398 -28.38 10.40 -10.82
C MET A 398 -28.96 11.58 -10.04
N GLU A 399 -30.00 11.35 -9.23
CA GLU A 399 -30.58 12.38 -8.35
C GLU A 399 -29.55 12.87 -7.34
N ILE A 400 -28.79 11.97 -6.72
CA ILE A 400 -27.71 12.35 -5.79
C ILE A 400 -26.70 13.25 -6.50
N GLY A 401 -26.20 12.84 -7.67
CA GLY A 401 -25.24 13.63 -8.43
C GLY A 401 -25.76 15.03 -8.77
N MET A 402 -27.00 15.12 -9.25
CA MET A 402 -27.64 16.39 -9.57
C MET A 402 -27.84 17.27 -8.34
N LYS A 403 -28.37 16.72 -7.25
CA LYS A 403 -28.69 17.48 -6.03
C LYS A 403 -27.44 17.90 -5.26
N VAL A 404 -26.42 17.06 -5.18
CA VAL A 404 -25.13 17.42 -4.56
C VAL A 404 -24.46 18.53 -5.36
N ALA A 405 -24.46 18.42 -6.69
CA ALA A 405 -23.87 19.41 -7.56
C ALA A 405 -24.65 20.74 -7.57
N LEU A 406 -25.98 20.73 -7.69
CA LEU A 406 -26.74 21.94 -8.04
C LEU A 406 -27.70 22.43 -6.94
N GLU A 407 -28.14 21.56 -6.03
CA GLU A 407 -29.21 21.86 -5.06
C GLU A 407 -28.73 21.95 -3.61
N GLY A 408 -27.42 21.84 -3.38
CA GLY A 408 -26.84 21.96 -2.03
C GLY A 408 -27.15 20.78 -1.11
N LEU A 409 -27.43 19.58 -1.65
CA LEU A 409 -27.63 18.37 -0.84
C LEU A 409 -26.32 17.97 -0.13
N ARG A 410 -26.36 17.85 1.21
CA ARG A 410 -25.20 17.51 2.07
C ARG A 410 -25.58 16.50 3.16
N PRO A 411 -24.64 15.65 3.61
CA PRO A 411 -24.89 14.77 4.74
C PRO A 411 -25.17 15.59 6.02
N THR A 412 -26.23 15.24 6.74
CA THR A 412 -26.60 15.87 8.00
C THR A 412 -25.89 15.15 9.16
N ILE A 413 -25.28 15.90 10.08
CA ILE A 413 -24.59 15.29 11.23
C ILE A 413 -25.61 15.10 12.36
N PRO A 414 -25.97 13.86 12.73
CA PRO A 414 -26.98 13.62 13.76
C PRO A 414 -26.47 14.03 15.16
N PRO A 415 -27.38 14.37 16.09
CA PRO A 415 -27.01 14.60 17.49
C PRO A 415 -26.50 13.31 18.13
N GLY A 416 -25.55 13.43 19.07
CA GLY A 416 -24.98 12.29 19.81
C GLY A 416 -23.58 11.85 19.36
N ILE A 417 -23.06 12.40 18.25
CA ILE A 417 -21.69 12.18 17.81
C ILE A 417 -20.71 13.04 18.65
N SER A 418 -19.52 12.48 18.93
CA SER A 418 -18.43 13.19 19.61
C SER A 418 -18.17 14.59 19.03
N PRO A 419 -18.11 15.65 19.85
CA PRO A 419 -17.89 17.03 19.38
C PRO A 419 -16.62 17.18 18.53
N HIS A 420 -15.58 16.38 18.83
CA HIS A 420 -14.31 16.40 18.11
C HIS A 420 -14.47 15.86 16.68
N ILE A 421 -15.18 14.75 16.52
CA ILE A 421 -15.47 14.14 15.21
C ILE A 421 -16.38 15.08 14.41
N CYS A 422 -17.45 15.62 15.03
CA CYS A 422 -18.32 16.61 14.40
C CYS A 422 -17.55 17.82 13.87
N LYS A 423 -16.61 18.37 14.66
CA LYS A 423 -15.78 19.50 14.24
C LYS A 423 -14.87 19.12 13.08
N LEU A 424 -14.22 17.96 13.13
CA LEU A 424 -13.37 17.46 12.06
C LEU A 424 -14.16 17.31 10.75
N MET A 425 -15.31 16.65 10.81
CA MET A 425 -16.20 16.46 9.65
C MET A 425 -16.61 17.80 9.02
N ARG A 426 -16.99 18.80 9.82
CA ARG A 426 -17.36 20.14 9.32
C ARG A 426 -16.19 20.87 8.65
N LEU A 427 -14.98 20.71 9.17
CA LEU A 427 -13.77 21.29 8.56
C LEU A 427 -13.45 20.62 7.23
N CYS A 428 -13.57 19.30 7.14
CA CYS A 428 -13.33 18.54 5.92
C CYS A 428 -14.42 18.74 4.85
N MET A 429 -15.68 18.95 5.26
CA MET A 429 -16.82 19.29 4.36
C MET A 429 -17.03 20.81 4.20
N ASN A 430 -15.98 21.62 4.24
CA ASN A 430 -16.13 23.05 3.98
C ASN A 430 -16.54 23.28 2.51
N GLU A 431 -17.56 24.10 2.26
CA GLU A 431 -17.98 24.43 0.89
C GLU A 431 -16.87 25.10 0.09
N ASP A 432 -15.99 25.86 0.75
CA ASP A 432 -14.80 26.43 0.12
C ASP A 432 -13.66 25.40 0.10
N PRO A 433 -13.26 24.88 -1.08
CA PRO A 433 -12.22 23.85 -1.18
C PRO A 433 -10.86 24.33 -0.65
N ALA A 434 -10.59 25.64 -0.66
CA ALA A 434 -9.32 26.20 -0.16
C ALA A 434 -9.23 26.19 1.37
N LYS A 435 -10.37 26.10 2.07
CA LYS A 435 -10.42 26.05 3.55
C LYS A 435 -10.39 24.63 4.11
N ARG A 436 -10.48 23.61 3.25
CA ARG A 436 -10.37 22.21 3.69
C ARG A 436 -8.92 21.90 4.09
N PRO A 437 -8.69 21.16 5.19
CA PRO A 437 -7.35 20.78 5.60
C PRO A 437 -6.72 19.79 4.62
N LYS A 438 -5.39 19.62 4.70
CA LYS A 438 -4.67 18.54 4.03
C LYS A 438 -4.67 17.28 4.91
N PHE A 439 -4.48 16.10 4.31
CA PHE A 439 -4.39 14.85 5.06
C PHE A 439 -3.28 14.86 6.12
N ASP A 440 -2.11 15.42 5.80
CA ASP A 440 -0.98 15.56 6.75
C ASP A 440 -1.34 16.36 8.02
N MET A 441 -2.33 17.25 7.95
CA MET A 441 -2.79 18.03 9.11
C MET A 441 -3.77 17.25 10.00
N ILE A 442 -4.53 16.31 9.44
CA ILE A 442 -5.56 15.56 10.17
C ILE A 442 -5.07 14.21 10.69
N VAL A 443 -4.05 13.61 10.08
CA VAL A 443 -3.48 12.33 10.55
C VAL A 443 -3.05 12.40 12.02
N PRO A 444 -2.27 13.42 12.49
CA PRO A 444 -1.90 13.52 13.90
C PRO A 444 -3.10 13.81 14.84
N ILE A 445 -4.19 14.36 14.29
CA ILE A 445 -5.41 14.62 15.06
C ILE A 445 -6.16 13.31 15.30
N LEU A 446 -6.28 12.46 14.26
CA LEU A 446 -6.92 11.14 14.35
C LEU A 446 -6.10 10.18 15.22
N ASP A 447 -4.77 10.22 15.13
CA ASP A 447 -3.86 9.43 15.96
C ASP A 447 -4.11 9.70 17.47
N LYS A 448 -4.18 10.97 17.86
CA LYS A 448 -4.54 11.39 19.23
C LYS A 448 -5.97 11.02 19.66
N MET A 449 -6.86 10.73 18.73
CA MET A 449 -8.21 10.26 19.04
C MET A 449 -8.25 8.75 19.28
N GLN A 450 -7.24 7.99 18.80
CA GLN A 450 -7.14 6.56 19.03
C GLN A 450 -6.70 6.24 20.48
N ASP A 451 -5.91 7.12 21.08
CA ASP A 451 -5.39 6.97 22.46
C ASP A 451 -6.40 7.36 23.56
N LYS A 452 -7.62 7.79 23.19
CA LYS A 452 -8.67 8.25 24.10
C LYS A 452 -9.89 7.35 24.04
#